data_AF-A0A448KGB0-F1
#
_entry.id   AF-A0A448KGB0-F1
#
_cell.length_a   1.000
_cell.length_b   1.000
_cell.length_c   1.000
_cell.angle_alpha   90.00
_cell.angle_beta   90.00
_cell.angle_gamma   90.00
#
_symmetry.space_group_name_H-M   'P 1'
#
loop_
_entity.id
_entity.type
_entity.pdbx_description
1 polymer ?
#
loop_
_entity_poly.entity_id
_entity_poly.type
_entity_poly.pdbx_seq_one_letter_code
_entity_poly.pdbx_strand_id
1 'polypeptide(L)'
;MDETVRVHPRVSVRHPGITPQDVKTAFLGALRSRARDTDPVQWVGVGLDGRGRLLEFIAVELDSHEWLVFHAMVATTKVLREIGMRR
;
A
#
# COMPACT_ATOMS: atom_id res chain seq x y z
N MET A 1 13.06 -11.54 11.15
CA MET A 1 11.62 -11.76 11.37
C MET A 1 10.95 -11.26 10.10
N ASP A 2 10.13 -12.09 9.47
CA ASP A 2 9.44 -11.71 8.23
C ASP A 2 8.22 -10.85 8.56
N GLU A 3 7.98 -9.79 7.79
CA GLU A 3 6.81 -8.94 7.97
C GLU A 3 5.52 -9.69 7.64
N THR A 4 4.54 -9.64 8.54
CA THR A 4 3.19 -10.19 8.32
C THR A 4 2.29 -9.11 7.74
N VAL A 5 1.94 -9.25 6.46
CA VAL A 5 1.08 -8.28 5.76
C VAL A 5 -0.33 -8.85 5.56
N ARG A 6 -1.32 -8.16 6.15
CA ARG A 6 -2.75 -8.43 5.98
C ARG A 6 -3.35 -7.40 5.04
N VAL A 7 -4.25 -7.85 4.17
CA VAL A 7 -4.96 -6.96 3.24
C VAL A 7 -6.43 -6.97 3.58
N HIS A 8 -7.00 -5.80 3.82
CA HIS A 8 -8.41 -5.67 4.16
C HIS A 8 -9.30 -6.09 2.96
N PRO A 9 -10.35 -6.92 3.16
CA PRO A 9 -11.20 -7.42 2.07
C PRO A 9 -11.82 -6.33 1.18
N ARG A 10 -12.05 -5.14 1.76
CA ARG A 10 -12.55 -3.95 1.05
C ARG A 10 -11.73 -3.58 -0.19
N VAL A 11 -10.42 -3.88 -0.23
CA VAL A 11 -9.58 -3.57 -1.39
C VAL A 11 -10.12 -4.28 -2.63
N SER A 12 -10.26 -5.61 -2.57
CA SER A 12 -10.74 -6.39 -3.71
C SER A 12 -12.23 -6.15 -4.00
N VAL A 13 -13.04 -5.80 -2.98
CA VAL A 13 -14.44 -5.38 -3.20
C VAL A 13 -14.52 -4.09 -4.02
N ARG A 14 -13.66 -3.10 -3.75
CA ARG A 14 -13.62 -1.83 -4.48
C ARG A 14 -12.86 -1.91 -5.80
N HIS A 15 -11.87 -2.79 -5.87
CA HIS A 15 -10.98 -2.95 -7.01
C HIS A 15 -10.85 -4.44 -7.36
N PRO A 16 -11.85 -5.06 -8.02
CA PRO A 16 -11.87 -6.50 -8.30
C PRO A 16 -10.67 -7.02 -9.10
N GLY A 17 -9.99 -6.15 -9.86
CA GLY A 17 -8.76 -6.48 -10.58
C GLY A 17 -7.48 -6.45 -9.74
N ILE A 18 -7.58 -6.22 -8.42
CA ILE A 18 -6.45 -6.16 -7.49
C ILE A 18 -6.65 -7.23 -6.42
N THR A 19 -5.75 -8.21 -6.45
CA THR A 19 -5.77 -9.33 -5.50
C THR A 19 -5.01 -8.96 -4.22
N PRO A 20 -5.26 -9.64 -3.09
CA PRO A 20 -4.45 -9.48 -1.89
C PRO A 20 -2.95 -9.71 -2.14
N GLN A 21 -2.60 -10.64 -3.04
CA GLN A 21 -1.20 -10.92 -3.37
C GLN A 21 -0.55 -9.75 -4.11
N ASP A 22 -1.26 -9.12 -5.05
CA ASP A 22 -0.76 -7.92 -5.75
C ASP A 22 -0.40 -6.81 -4.76
N VAL A 23 -1.27 -6.60 -3.75
CA VAL A 23 -1.08 -5.60 -2.70
C VAL A 23 0.11 -5.94 -1.80
N LYS A 24 0.24 -7.21 -1.37
CA LYS A 24 1.38 -7.66 -0.56
C LYS A 24 2.71 -7.46 -1.30
N THR A 25 2.76 -7.83 -2.58
CA THR A 25 3.95 -7.63 -3.41
C THR A 25 4.30 -6.15 -3.53
N ALA A 26 3.32 -5.29 -3.81
CA ALA A 26 3.55 -3.84 -3.89
C ALA A 26 3.97 -3.23 -2.54
N PHE A 27 3.42 -3.69 -1.43
CA PHE A 27 3.73 -3.18 -0.10
C PHE A 27 5.14 -3.58 0.35
N LEU A 28 5.47 -4.87 0.29
CA LEU A 28 6.80 -5.38 0.71
C LEU A 28 7.92 -4.87 -0.22
N GLY A 29 7.60 -4.65 -1.50
CA GLY A 29 8.50 -4.07 -2.50
C GLY A 29 8.33 -2.56 -2.67
N ALA A 30 7.87 -1.84 -1.64
CA ALA A 30 7.58 -0.41 -1.74
C ALA A 30 8.78 0.37 -2.31
N LEU A 31 8.54 1.11 -3.39
CA LEU A 31 9.56 1.98 -3.99
C LEU A 31 9.73 3.26 -3.19
N ARG A 32 8.62 3.75 -2.63
CA ARG A 32 8.60 4.89 -1.73
C ARG A 32 7.36 4.86 -0.86
N SER A 33 7.53 5.26 0.39
CA SER A 33 6.45 5.49 1.33
C SER A 33 6.74 6.71 2.20
N ARG A 34 5.71 7.21 2.87
CA ARG A 34 5.84 8.21 3.94
C ARG A 34 4.75 8.01 4.96
N ALA A 35 5.07 8.31 6.22
CA ALA A 35 4.08 8.45 7.27
C ALA A 35 3.24 9.72 7.07
N ARG A 36 1.97 9.66 7.40
CA ARG A 36 1.07 10.80 7.55
C ARG A 36 0.87 11.10 9.02
N ASP A 37 0.60 12.38 9.31
CA ASP A 37 0.24 12.84 10.65
C ASP A 37 -1.22 12.46 10.96
N THR A 38 -1.40 11.25 11.49
CA THR A 38 -2.69 10.58 11.76
C THR A 38 -2.53 9.66 12.96
N ASP A 39 -3.63 9.34 13.65
CA ASP A 39 -3.67 8.37 14.75
C ASP A 39 -4.73 7.29 14.45
N PRO A 40 -4.33 6.01 14.25
CA PRO A 40 -2.96 5.52 14.17
C PRO A 40 -2.22 6.05 12.92
N VAL A 41 -0.88 6.01 12.96
CA VAL A 41 -0.03 6.49 11.84
C VAL A 41 -0.33 5.71 10.56
N GLN A 42 -0.82 6.42 9.55
CA GLN A 42 -1.06 5.88 8.22
C GLN A 42 0.17 6.07 7.34
N TRP A 43 0.64 4.97 6.78
CA TRP A 43 1.71 4.95 5.79
C TRP A 43 1.12 4.93 4.39
N VAL A 44 1.40 5.96 3.60
CA VAL A 44 1.06 5.99 2.17
C VAL A 44 2.30 5.67 1.36
N GLY A 45 2.16 4.83 0.35
CA GLY A 45 3.27 4.48 -0.53
C GLY A 45 2.82 3.94 -1.87
N VAL A 46 3.81 3.63 -2.71
CA VAL A 46 3.62 2.92 -3.97
C VAL A 46 4.65 1.81 -4.14
N GLY A 47 4.26 0.75 -4.85
CA GLY A 47 5.15 -0.32 -5.27
C GLY A 47 4.58 -1.07 -6.48
N LEU A 48 5.42 -1.90 -7.11
CA LEU A 48 4.99 -2.72 -8.25
C LEU A 48 4.33 -4.00 -7.74
N ASP A 49 3.19 -4.37 -8.32
CA ASP A 49 2.62 -5.70 -8.11
C ASP A 49 3.32 -6.78 -8.95
N GLY A 50 2.91 -8.04 -8.77
CA GLY A 50 3.46 -9.18 -9.52
C GLY A 50 3.18 -9.15 -11.03
N ARG A 51 2.39 -8.18 -11.52
CA ARG A 51 2.05 -7.97 -12.92
C ARG A 51 2.71 -6.72 -13.49
N GLY A 52 3.56 -6.04 -12.72
CA GLY A 52 4.26 -4.82 -13.12
C GLY A 52 3.38 -3.56 -13.08
N ARG A 53 2.18 -3.62 -12.50
CA ARG A 53 1.36 -2.41 -12.28
C ARG A 53 1.88 -1.68 -11.04
N LEU A 54 2.02 -0.35 -11.14
CA LEU A 54 2.30 0.47 -9.98
C LEU A 54 1.02 0.65 -9.16
N LEU A 55 1.02 0.13 -7.94
CA LEU A 55 -0.09 0.30 -6.99
C LEU A 55 0.28 1.31 -5.92
N GLU A 56 -0.68 2.17 -5.59
CA GLU A 56 -0.66 2.92 -4.32
C GLU A 56 -1.29 2.09 -3.21
N PHE A 57 -0.84 2.29 -1.98
CA PHE A 57 -1.41 1.67 -0.79
C PHE A 57 -1.46 2.65 0.40
N ILE A 58 -2.37 2.36 1.34
CA ILE A 58 -2.36 2.93 2.68
C ILE A 58 -2.39 1.80 3.69
N ALA A 59 -1.45 1.83 4.64
CA ALA A 59 -1.30 0.84 5.67
C ALA A 59 -1.22 1.47 7.07
N VAL A 60 -1.54 0.68 8.08
CA VAL A 60 -1.22 0.94 9.49
C VAL A 60 -0.41 -0.22 10.03
N GLU A 61 0.53 0.06 10.91
CA GLU A 61 1.22 -0.96 11.70
C GLU A 61 0.31 -1.35 12.86
N LEU A 62 0.05 -2.65 13.02
CA LEU A 62 -0.79 -3.19 14.09
C LEU A 62 0.04 -3.59 15.32
N ASP A 63 1.22 -4.15 15.07
CA ASP A 63 2.23 -4.53 16.06
C ASP A 63 3.59 -4.57 15.34
N SER A 64 4.68 -4.79 16.10
CA SER A 64 6.03 -4.95 15.58
C SER A 64 6.05 -6.02 14.48
N HIS A 65 6.22 -5.58 13.23
CA HIS A 65 6.20 -6.42 12.02
C HIS A 65 4.83 -6.95 11.55
N GLU A 66 3.71 -6.51 12.11
CA GLU A 66 2.36 -6.78 11.57
C GLU A 66 1.76 -5.53 10.94
N TRP A 67 1.38 -5.64 9.66
CA TRP A 67 0.81 -4.54 8.87
C TRP A 67 -0.59 -4.87 8.37
N LEU A 68 -1.47 -3.87 8.40
CA LEU A 68 -2.77 -3.91 7.72
C LEU A 68 -2.81 -2.89 6.59
N VAL A 69 -2.83 -3.38 5.34
CA VAL A 69 -3.13 -2.57 4.16
C VAL A 69 -4.65 -2.53 3.96
N PHE A 70 -5.25 -1.37 4.17
CA PHE A 70 -6.71 -1.20 4.08
C PHE A 70 -7.19 -0.42 2.85
N HIS A 71 -6.26 0.14 2.10
CA HIS A 71 -6.49 0.79 0.81
C HIS A 71 -5.38 0.40 -0.16
N ALA A 72 -5.75 0.04 -1.38
CA ALA A 72 -4.82 -0.06 -2.48
C ALA A 72 -5.54 0.06 -3.82
N MET A 73 -4.92 0.72 -4.78
CA MET A 73 -5.40 0.85 -6.15
C MET A 73 -4.26 1.11 -7.13
N VAL A 74 -4.51 1.16 -8.44
CA VAL A 74 -3.50 1.63 -9.40
C VAL A 74 -3.10 3.05 -9.03
N ALA A 75 -1.80 3.31 -8.97
CA ALA A 75 -1.24 4.54 -8.46
C ALA A 75 -1.77 5.77 -9.20
N THR A 76 -2.19 6.76 -8.42
CA THR A 76 -2.74 8.01 -8.90
C THR A 76 -1.68 9.10 -8.93
N THR A 77 -1.87 10.09 -9.81
CA THR A 77 -1.02 11.31 -9.82
C THR A 77 -1.00 12.00 -8.47
N LYS A 78 -2.11 11.94 -7.71
CA LYS A 78 -2.21 12.54 -6.37
C LYS A 78 -1.23 11.90 -5.41
N VAL A 79 -1.24 10.56 -5.28
CA VAL A 79 -0.32 9.86 -4.38
C VAL A 79 1.13 10.00 -4.86
N LEU A 80 1.39 9.95 -6.17
CA LEU A 80 2.74 10.14 -6.69
C LEU A 80 3.32 11.52 -6.36
N ARG A 81 2.52 12.59 -6.44
CA ARG A 81 2.93 13.92 -5.96
C ARG A 81 3.09 13.94 -4.45
N GLU A 82 2.15 13.33 -3.74
CA GLU A 82 2.15 13.25 -2.29
C GLU A 82 3.48 12.66 -1.78
N ILE A 83 3.94 11.55 -2.37
CA ILE A 83 5.20 10.90 -1.97
C ILE A 83 6.43 11.45 -2.72
N GLY A 84 6.30 12.53 -3.49
CA GLY A 84 7.43 13.19 -4.15
C GLY A 84 8.05 12.41 -5.32
N MET A 85 7.29 11.52 -5.96
CA MET A 85 7.68 10.79 -7.19
C MET A 85 7.18 11.47 -8.47
N ARG A 86 6.39 12.54 -8.34
CA ARG A 86 5.93 13.38 -9.46
C ARG A 86 5.84 14.83 -9.01
N ARG A 87 6.08 15.77 -9.94
CA ARG A 87 5.93 17.21 -9.73
C ARG A 87 4.49 17.69 -9.96
#